data_AF-A0A815Z9N1-F1
#
_entry.id   AF-A0A815Z9N1-F1
#
_cell.length_a   1.000
_cell.length_b   1.000
_cell.length_c   1.000
_cell.angle_alpha   90.00
_cell.angle_beta   90.00
_cell.angle_gamma   90.00
#
_symmetry.space_group_name_H-M   'P 1'
#
loop_
_entity.id
_entity.type
_entity.pdbx_description
1 polymer ?
#
loop_
_entity_poly.entity_id
_entity_poly.type
_entity_poly.pdbx_seq_one_letter_code
_entity_poly.pdbx_strand_id
1 'polypeptide(L)'
;MARHDDGADEYNKLEAMEVIKKYQKRNDIAHNNKLSLCCSLAIAHLSTPEQLKHDQKDMNVVLNQLLQLTMEAATKEDFTCKGVLYHVSHLVAVLAKLFVVDERTVDYVMAHAETEPPSNMFSTFKLFADLLIAFSSLITSTDPLNQFACIALYNIIWSISFQSEYQEELKRNIQLIDTVKKLAMDERSQMCDQYKPRALQSIKKAADGILYNLHVDTKLHTSKSKRAPIHRSRSSEQKDINGEDMYV
;
A
#
# COMPACT_ATOMS: atom_id res chain seq x y z
N MET A 1 -15.10 10.35 7.28
CA MET A 1 -14.22 11.49 7.58
C MET A 1 -12.82 11.05 8.01
N ALA A 2 -12.62 10.24 9.07
CA ALA A 2 -11.28 9.74 9.50
C ALA A 2 -10.50 8.85 8.50
N ARG A 3 -11.06 8.62 7.30
CA ARG A 3 -10.42 7.89 6.19
C ARG A 3 -9.53 8.80 5.34
N HIS A 4 -9.64 10.11 5.55
CA HIS A 4 -8.75 11.16 5.02
C HIS A 4 -7.95 11.75 6.17
N ASP A 5 -6.78 12.30 5.87
CA ASP A 5 -5.98 12.91 6.91
C ASP A 5 -6.62 14.17 7.47
N ASP A 6 -7.27 15.00 6.64
CA ASP A 6 -7.98 16.19 7.14
C ASP A 6 -9.08 15.80 8.13
N GLY A 7 -9.81 14.73 7.83
CA GLY A 7 -10.82 14.20 8.75
C GLY A 7 -10.19 13.58 10.00
N ALA A 8 -9.07 12.87 9.86
CA ALA A 8 -8.35 12.31 11.01
C ALA A 8 -7.79 13.42 11.91
N ASP A 9 -7.24 14.48 11.33
CA ASP A 9 -6.73 15.66 12.02
C ASP A 9 -7.87 16.39 12.75
N GLU A 10 -9.04 16.59 12.12
CA GLU A 10 -10.20 17.18 12.80
C GLU A 10 -10.68 16.31 13.98
N TYR A 11 -10.75 14.99 13.83
CA TYR A 11 -11.07 14.12 14.95
C TYR A 11 -10.00 14.16 16.06
N ASN A 12 -8.72 14.24 15.69
CA ASN A 12 -7.63 14.32 16.64
C ASN A 12 -7.62 15.66 17.39
N LYS A 13 -7.99 16.77 16.75
CA LYS A 13 -8.22 18.07 17.41
C LYS A 13 -9.34 18.00 18.46
N LEU A 14 -10.31 17.12 18.26
CA LEU A 14 -11.41 16.86 19.20
C LEU A 14 -11.07 15.76 20.23
N GLU A 15 -9.80 15.40 20.38
CA GLU A 15 -9.33 14.36 21.31
C GLU A 15 -9.99 12.99 21.08
N ALA A 16 -10.47 12.69 19.86
CA ALA A 16 -11.23 11.49 19.57
C ALA A 16 -10.49 10.20 19.92
N MET A 17 -9.17 10.15 19.67
CA MET A 17 -8.33 9.01 20.06
C MET A 17 -8.38 8.73 21.56
N GLU A 18 -8.29 9.77 22.39
CA GLU A 18 -8.30 9.62 23.86
C GLU A 18 -9.68 9.23 24.37
N VAL A 19 -10.75 9.76 23.75
CA VAL A 19 -12.13 9.35 24.02
C VAL A 19 -12.34 7.87 23.70
N ILE A 20 -11.88 7.41 22.53
CA ILE A 20 -12.00 6.01 22.10
C ILE A 20 -11.20 5.09 23.02
N LYS A 21 -9.94 5.43 23.36
CA LYS A 21 -9.13 4.66 24.32
C LYS A 21 -9.79 4.56 25.69
N LYS A 22 -10.39 5.66 26.19
CA LYS A 22 -11.13 5.67 27.46
C LYS A 22 -12.38 4.81 27.39
N TYR A 23 -13.05 4.78 26.24
CA TYR A 23 -14.22 3.93 26.00
C TYR A 23 -13.83 2.44 25.94
N GLN A 24 -12.74 2.10 25.24
CA GLN A 24 -12.23 0.73 25.11
C GLN A 24 -11.84 0.09 26.46
N LYS A 25 -11.39 0.91 27.42
CA LYS A 25 -11.04 0.46 28.79
C LYS A 25 -12.25 0.15 29.68
N ARG A 26 -13.49 0.40 29.24
CA ARG A 26 -14.69 0.06 30.03
C ARG A 26 -14.92 -1.46 30.02
N ASN A 27 -15.27 -2.03 31.17
CA ASN A 27 -15.37 -3.48 31.34
C ASN A 27 -16.34 -4.15 30.35
N ASP A 28 -17.48 -3.52 30.08
CA ASP A 28 -18.48 -3.98 29.11
C ASP A 28 -17.96 -4.04 27.66
N ILE A 29 -16.89 -3.29 27.36
CA ILE A 29 -16.30 -3.18 26.01
C ILE A 29 -15.04 -4.03 25.90
N ALA A 30 -14.21 -4.05 26.94
CA ALA A 30 -13.04 -4.90 27.00
C ALA A 30 -13.40 -6.39 26.83
N HIS A 31 -14.59 -6.80 27.30
CA HIS A 31 -15.10 -8.17 27.17
C HIS A 31 -15.96 -8.39 25.91
N ASN A 32 -16.22 -7.34 25.12
CA ASN A 32 -16.90 -7.43 23.84
C ASN A 32 -15.89 -7.33 22.70
N ASN A 33 -15.43 -8.49 22.23
CA ASN A 33 -14.40 -8.59 21.18
C ASN A 33 -14.72 -7.76 19.93
N LYS A 34 -16.00 -7.64 19.55
CA LYS A 34 -16.40 -6.84 18.39
C LYS A 34 -16.19 -5.35 18.65
N LEU A 35 -16.72 -4.81 19.74
CA LEU A 35 -16.58 -3.40 20.08
C LEU A 35 -15.13 -3.01 20.36
N SER A 36 -14.36 -3.89 20.99
CA SER A 36 -12.92 -3.69 21.21
C SER A 36 -12.19 -3.57 19.87
N LEU A 37 -12.47 -4.46 18.91
CA LEU A 37 -11.90 -4.38 17.57
C LEU A 37 -12.32 -3.10 16.83
N CYS A 38 -13.59 -2.69 16.93
CA CYS A 38 -14.07 -1.41 16.37
C CYS A 38 -13.23 -0.23 16.88
N CYS A 39 -12.95 -0.20 18.18
CA CYS A 39 -12.13 0.83 18.80
C CYS A 39 -10.69 0.77 18.28
N SER A 40 -10.10 -0.42 18.19
CA SER A 40 -8.74 -0.61 17.65
C SER A 40 -8.63 -0.16 16.18
N LEU A 41 -9.59 -0.50 15.33
CA LEU A 41 -9.66 -0.05 13.94
C LEU A 41 -9.78 1.47 13.84
N ALA A 42 -10.64 2.08 14.66
CA ALA A 42 -10.80 3.52 14.70
C ALA A 42 -9.52 4.22 15.15
N ILE A 43 -8.87 3.72 16.20
CA ILE A 43 -7.56 4.21 16.65
C ILE A 43 -6.54 4.09 15.53
N ALA A 44 -6.42 2.95 14.86
CA ALA A 44 -5.45 2.76 13.77
C ALA A 44 -5.70 3.68 12.56
N HIS A 45 -6.96 4.00 12.27
CA HIS A 45 -7.28 4.99 11.24
C HIS A 45 -6.86 6.41 11.64
N LEU A 46 -6.97 6.77 12.92
CA LEU A 46 -6.57 8.08 13.46
C LEU A 46 -5.07 8.19 13.73
N SER A 47 -4.39 7.07 13.93
CA SER A 47 -2.96 7.01 14.18
C SER A 47 -2.13 7.23 12.92
N THR A 48 -0.97 7.85 13.13
CA THR A 48 0.16 7.88 12.19
C THR A 48 0.91 6.54 12.20
N PRO A 49 1.66 6.23 11.12
CA PRO A 49 2.58 5.09 11.08
C PRO A 49 3.51 5.01 12.31
N GLU A 50 4.08 6.13 12.73
CA GLU A 50 5.02 6.21 13.85
C GLU A 50 4.34 5.89 15.20
N GLN A 51 3.10 6.35 15.40
CA GLN A 51 2.34 6.05 16.61
C GLN A 51 1.99 4.56 16.73
N LEU A 52 1.75 3.87 15.61
CA LEU A 52 1.48 2.42 15.60
C LEU A 52 2.71 1.59 16.00
N LYS A 53 3.93 2.11 15.75
CA LYS A 53 5.19 1.40 16.06
C LYS A 53 5.45 1.24 17.56
N HIS A 54 4.87 2.09 18.41
CA HIS A 54 5.13 2.10 19.84
C HIS A 54 4.28 1.08 20.65
N ASP A 55 3.22 0.52 20.07
CA ASP A 55 2.27 -0.40 20.72
C ASP A 55 2.49 -1.89 20.32
N GLN A 56 3.73 -2.39 20.37
CA GLN A 56 4.09 -3.74 19.87
C GLN A 56 3.54 -4.92 20.67
N LYS A 57 3.16 -4.74 21.95
CA LYS A 57 2.53 -5.82 22.73
C LYS A 57 1.10 -6.01 22.22
N ASP A 58 0.77 -7.24 21.84
CA ASP A 58 -0.55 -7.68 21.37
C ASP A 58 -0.90 -7.37 19.89
N MET A 59 0.05 -6.90 19.08
CA MET A 59 -0.19 -6.64 17.65
C MET A 59 -0.54 -7.90 16.85
N ASN A 60 0.05 -9.06 17.18
CA ASN A 60 -0.19 -10.32 16.46
C ASN A 60 -1.65 -10.77 16.51
N VAL A 61 -2.31 -10.70 17.68
CA VAL A 61 -3.73 -11.05 17.82
C VAL A 61 -4.60 -10.14 16.96
N VAL A 62 -4.26 -8.85 16.91
CA VAL A 62 -4.96 -7.87 16.07
C VAL A 62 -4.73 -8.17 14.58
N LEU A 63 -3.50 -8.49 14.18
CA LEU A 63 -3.17 -8.87 12.81
C LEU A 63 -3.89 -10.15 12.36
N ASN A 64 -3.96 -11.16 13.23
CA ASN A 64 -4.72 -12.39 12.99
C ASN A 64 -6.20 -12.09 12.74
N GLN A 65 -6.81 -11.26 13.61
CA GLN A 65 -8.20 -10.85 13.47
C GLN A 65 -8.46 -10.01 12.22
N LEU A 66 -7.54 -9.09 11.88
CA LEU A 66 -7.62 -8.27 10.66
C LEU A 66 -7.59 -9.14 9.41
N LEU A 67 -6.67 -10.11 9.34
CA LEU A 67 -6.57 -11.02 8.22
C LEU A 67 -7.81 -11.93 8.13
N GLN A 68 -8.24 -12.51 9.25
CA GLN A 68 -9.45 -13.34 9.34
C GLN A 68 -10.68 -12.60 8.78
N LEU A 69 -10.92 -11.36 9.23
CA LEU A 69 -12.07 -10.57 8.76
C LEU A 69 -11.94 -10.15 7.30
N THR A 70 -10.72 -9.95 6.82
CA THR A 70 -10.47 -9.67 5.40
C THR A 70 -10.81 -10.90 4.55
N MET A 71 -10.42 -12.09 4.99
CA MET A 71 -10.78 -13.36 4.35
C MET A 71 -12.30 -13.54 4.32
N GLU A 72 -12.99 -13.34 5.45
CA GLU A 72 -14.44 -13.45 5.52
C GLU A 72 -15.16 -12.45 4.60
N ALA A 73 -14.73 -11.18 4.59
CA ALA A 73 -15.32 -10.15 3.73
C ALA A 73 -15.08 -10.44 2.24
N ALA A 74 -13.91 -11.00 1.88
CA ALA A 74 -13.58 -11.35 0.50
C ALA A 74 -14.49 -12.44 -0.10
N THR A 75 -15.19 -13.22 0.74
CA THR A 75 -16.14 -14.25 0.28
C THR A 75 -17.53 -13.70 -0.06
N LYS A 76 -17.79 -12.41 0.20
CA LYS A 76 -19.09 -11.80 -0.01
C LYS A 76 -19.11 -10.89 -1.23
N GLU A 77 -20.25 -10.86 -1.92
CA GLU A 77 -20.46 -10.01 -3.10
C GLU A 77 -20.34 -8.51 -2.80
N ASP A 78 -20.74 -8.09 -1.59
CA ASP A 78 -20.73 -6.71 -1.14
C ASP A 78 -19.49 -6.32 -0.33
N PHE A 79 -18.56 -7.26 -0.16
CA PHE A 79 -17.34 -7.11 0.64
C PHE A 79 -17.56 -6.62 2.08
N THR A 80 -18.72 -6.93 2.68
CA THR A 80 -19.01 -6.56 4.08
C THR A 80 -18.61 -7.64 5.08
N CYS A 81 -18.21 -7.26 6.30
CA CYS A 81 -17.97 -8.21 7.38
C CYS A 81 -19.28 -8.72 8.00
N LYS A 82 -19.34 -9.98 8.45
CA LYS A 82 -20.58 -10.52 9.04
C LYS A 82 -20.78 -9.98 10.46
N GLY A 83 -21.98 -9.42 10.72
CA GLY A 83 -22.35 -8.96 12.05
C GLY A 83 -21.60 -7.70 12.53
N VAL A 84 -20.94 -6.98 11.61
CA VAL A 84 -20.39 -5.64 11.80
C VAL A 84 -20.48 -4.90 10.46
N LEU A 85 -20.97 -3.65 10.44
CA LEU A 85 -21.18 -2.85 9.22
C LEU A 85 -19.85 -2.31 8.61
N TYR A 86 -18.83 -3.16 8.52
CA TYR A 86 -17.54 -2.80 7.92
C TYR A 86 -17.44 -3.29 6.49
N HIS A 87 -17.03 -2.41 5.59
CA HIS A 87 -16.56 -2.76 4.28
C HIS A 87 -15.06 -3.13 4.35
N VAL A 88 -14.62 -4.12 3.55
CA VAL A 88 -13.24 -4.63 3.52
C VAL A 88 -12.19 -3.53 3.43
N SER A 89 -12.53 -2.41 2.78
CA SER A 89 -11.67 -1.21 2.66
C SER A 89 -11.07 -0.72 3.98
N HIS A 90 -11.77 -0.86 5.12
CA HIS A 90 -11.24 -0.44 6.42
C HIS A 90 -10.11 -1.36 6.89
N LEU A 91 -10.30 -2.66 6.69
CA LEU A 91 -9.34 -3.68 7.11
C LEU A 91 -8.05 -3.56 6.28
N VAL A 92 -8.19 -3.52 4.95
CA VAL A 92 -7.03 -3.42 4.05
C VAL A 92 -6.30 -2.09 4.19
N ALA A 93 -6.99 -1.00 4.51
CA ALA A 93 -6.32 0.29 4.75
C ALA A 93 -5.51 0.30 6.04
N VAL A 94 -5.99 -0.34 7.12
CA VAL A 94 -5.22 -0.51 8.35
C VAL A 94 -4.01 -1.41 8.09
N LEU A 95 -4.19 -2.54 7.40
CA LEU A 95 -3.09 -3.42 7.01
C LEU A 95 -2.05 -2.69 6.16
N ALA A 96 -2.48 -1.92 5.15
CA ALA A 96 -1.58 -1.14 4.31
C ALA A 96 -0.76 -0.13 5.13
N LYS A 97 -1.37 0.56 6.10
CA LYS A 97 -0.63 1.46 7.00
C LYS A 97 0.41 0.71 7.82
N LEU A 98 0.06 -0.46 8.37
CA LEU A 98 0.97 -1.26 9.19
C LEU A 98 2.15 -1.83 8.37
N PHE A 99 1.90 -2.21 7.12
CA PHE A 99 2.94 -2.71 6.21
C PHE A 99 3.98 -1.65 5.86
N VAL A 100 3.58 -0.37 5.82
CA VAL A 100 4.50 0.77 5.61
C VAL A 100 5.42 1.00 6.82
N VAL A 101 5.00 0.59 8.03
CA VAL A 101 5.72 0.88 9.28
C VAL A 101 6.86 -0.09 9.54
N ASP A 102 6.62 -1.39 9.31
CA ASP A 102 7.51 -2.46 9.75
C ASP A 102 7.44 -3.67 8.81
N GLU A 103 8.57 -3.99 8.17
CA GLU A 103 8.75 -5.18 7.33
C GLU A 103 8.36 -6.47 8.05
N ARG A 104 8.61 -6.57 9.37
CA ARG A 104 8.23 -7.74 10.18
C ARG A 104 6.72 -7.97 10.22
N THR A 105 5.94 -6.91 10.06
CA THR A 105 4.48 -7.01 10.00
C THR A 105 4.02 -7.65 8.70
N VAL A 106 4.71 -7.35 7.59
CA VAL A 106 4.46 -8.00 6.30
C VAL A 106 4.75 -9.50 6.44
N ASP A 107 5.93 -9.85 6.94
CA ASP A 107 6.34 -11.25 7.09
C ASP A 107 5.40 -12.01 8.03
N TYR A 108 5.00 -11.39 9.15
CA TYR A 108 4.05 -12.00 10.07
C TYR A 108 2.70 -12.28 9.40
N VAL A 109 2.11 -11.29 8.72
CA VAL A 109 0.80 -11.46 8.07
C VAL A 109 0.88 -12.48 6.92
N MET A 110 1.98 -12.49 6.17
CA MET A 110 2.15 -13.40 5.04
C MET A 110 2.39 -14.84 5.49
N ALA A 111 3.20 -15.08 6.54
CA ALA A 111 3.70 -16.42 6.85
C ALA A 111 3.29 -16.98 8.22
N HIS A 112 2.85 -16.15 9.17
CA HIS A 112 2.68 -16.53 10.58
C HIS A 112 1.32 -16.19 11.19
N ALA A 113 0.43 -15.52 10.44
CA ALA A 113 -0.88 -15.17 10.94
C ALA A 113 -1.76 -16.42 11.20
N GLU A 114 -2.31 -16.49 12.41
CA GLU A 114 -3.15 -17.60 12.86
C GLU A 114 -4.61 -17.30 12.52
N THR A 115 -5.10 -17.85 11.41
CA THR A 115 -6.47 -17.71 10.92
C THR A 115 -7.20 -19.06 10.85
N GLU A 116 -8.51 -19.03 10.69
CA GLU A 116 -9.36 -20.20 10.48
C GLU A 116 -10.18 -20.03 9.18
N PRO A 117 -9.86 -20.79 8.10
CA PRO A 117 -8.80 -21.80 7.99
C PRO A 117 -7.38 -21.21 8.07
N PRO A 118 -6.35 -22.02 8.41
CA PRO A 118 -4.97 -21.54 8.50
C PRO A 118 -4.48 -20.89 7.21
N SER A 119 -4.00 -19.65 7.33
CA SER A 119 -3.36 -18.93 6.25
C SER A 119 -1.90 -19.38 6.10
N ASN A 120 -1.38 -19.25 4.89
CA ASN A 120 0.03 -19.39 4.58
C ASN A 120 0.37 -18.38 3.49
N MET A 121 1.66 -18.26 3.18
CA MET A 121 2.16 -17.29 2.19
C MET A 121 1.35 -17.32 0.87
N PHE A 122 1.06 -18.52 0.35
CA PHE A 122 0.36 -18.66 -0.92
C PHE A 122 -1.12 -18.25 -0.82
N SER A 123 -1.83 -18.68 0.23
CA SER A 123 -3.25 -18.32 0.39
C SER A 123 -3.45 -16.85 0.74
N THR A 124 -2.56 -16.26 1.56
CA THR A 124 -2.56 -14.84 1.89
C THR A 124 -2.22 -13.99 0.67
N PHE A 125 -1.22 -14.40 -0.13
CA PHE A 125 -0.92 -13.75 -1.41
C PHE A 125 -2.13 -13.78 -2.34
N LYS A 126 -2.72 -14.97 -2.53
CA LYS A 126 -3.89 -15.16 -3.40
C LYS A 126 -5.06 -14.28 -2.96
N LEU A 127 -5.32 -14.18 -1.66
CA LEU A 127 -6.34 -13.29 -1.11
C LEU A 127 -6.13 -11.84 -1.56
N PHE A 128 -4.95 -11.28 -1.36
CA PHE A 128 -4.68 -9.89 -1.71
C PHE A 128 -4.65 -9.66 -3.24
N ALA A 129 -4.15 -10.62 -4.00
CA ALA A 129 -4.14 -10.56 -5.46
C ALA A 129 -5.57 -10.59 -6.04
N ASP A 130 -6.41 -11.53 -5.59
CA ASP A 130 -7.79 -11.68 -6.03
C ASP A 130 -8.61 -10.43 -5.67
N LEU A 131 -8.43 -9.89 -4.45
CA LEU A 131 -9.03 -8.62 -4.03
C LEU A 131 -8.56 -7.45 -4.90
N LEU A 132 -7.26 -7.32 -5.17
CA LEU A 132 -6.75 -6.23 -6.03
C LEU A 132 -7.36 -6.29 -7.42
N ILE A 133 -7.44 -7.49 -8.02
CA ILE A 133 -8.04 -7.70 -9.34
C ILE A 133 -9.51 -7.30 -9.32
N ALA A 134 -10.27 -7.75 -8.31
CA ALA A 134 -11.68 -7.41 -8.15
C ALA A 134 -11.89 -5.89 -8.04
N PHE A 135 -11.18 -5.22 -7.14
CA PHE A 135 -11.33 -3.77 -6.93
C PHE A 135 -10.75 -2.92 -8.06
N SER A 136 -9.74 -3.40 -8.80
CA SER A 136 -9.22 -2.70 -9.98
C SER A 136 -10.27 -2.57 -11.08
N SER A 137 -11.19 -3.53 -11.20
CA SER A 137 -12.33 -3.42 -12.11
C SER A 137 -13.35 -2.35 -11.69
N LEU A 138 -13.38 -2.02 -10.39
CA LEU A 138 -14.31 -1.08 -9.76
C LEU A 138 -13.72 0.33 -9.58
N ILE A 139 -12.51 0.59 -10.06
CA ILE A 139 -11.80 1.85 -9.80
C ILE A 139 -12.45 3.09 -10.42
N THR A 140 -13.19 2.89 -11.51
CA THR A 140 -13.99 3.94 -12.16
C THR A 140 -15.33 4.17 -11.49
N SER A 141 -15.67 3.39 -10.44
CA SER A 141 -16.90 3.60 -9.67
C SER A 141 -16.83 4.91 -8.89
N THR A 142 -17.99 5.53 -8.69
CA THR A 142 -18.14 6.71 -7.84
C THR A 142 -18.14 6.37 -6.35
N ASP A 143 -18.07 5.08 -5.99
CA ASP A 143 -18.07 4.64 -4.60
C ASP A 143 -16.69 4.89 -3.95
N PRO A 144 -16.60 5.80 -2.95
CA PRO A 144 -15.35 6.08 -2.28
C PRO A 144 -14.74 4.87 -1.56
N LEU A 145 -15.55 3.89 -1.14
CA LEU A 145 -15.08 2.69 -0.46
C LEU A 145 -14.29 1.78 -1.40
N ASN A 146 -14.72 1.67 -2.65
CA ASN A 146 -14.03 0.87 -3.67
C ASN A 146 -12.70 1.51 -4.07
N GLN A 147 -12.69 2.83 -4.26
CA GLN A 147 -11.45 3.57 -4.54
C GLN A 147 -10.47 3.45 -3.38
N PHE A 148 -10.95 3.60 -2.14
CA PHE A 148 -10.13 3.47 -0.94
C PHE A 148 -9.54 2.07 -0.77
N ALA A 149 -10.34 1.02 -0.99
CA ALA A 149 -9.85 -0.36 -0.99
C ALA A 149 -8.78 -0.57 -2.07
N CYS A 150 -8.99 -0.04 -3.28
CA CYS A 150 -8.03 -0.16 -4.37
C CYS A 150 -6.68 0.48 -4.02
N ILE A 151 -6.68 1.71 -3.48
CA ILE A 151 -5.44 2.38 -3.01
C ILE A 151 -4.71 1.52 -1.98
N ALA A 152 -5.43 1.03 -0.98
CA ALA A 152 -4.84 0.21 0.07
C ALA A 152 -4.23 -1.09 -0.48
N LEU A 153 -4.95 -1.79 -1.36
CA LEU A 153 -4.51 -3.05 -1.95
C LEU A 153 -3.26 -2.88 -2.82
N TYR A 154 -3.17 -1.83 -3.62
CA TYR A 154 -1.94 -1.54 -4.38
C TYR A 154 -0.76 -1.26 -3.46
N ASN A 155 -0.96 -0.56 -2.34
CA ASN A 155 0.11 -0.32 -1.36
C ASN A 155 0.51 -1.60 -0.61
N ILE A 156 -0.43 -2.52 -0.35
CA ILE A 156 -0.13 -3.85 0.20
C ILE A 156 0.75 -4.64 -0.78
N ILE A 157 0.32 -4.80 -2.03
CA ILE A 157 1.08 -5.55 -3.04
C ILE A 157 2.45 -4.89 -3.28
N TRP A 158 2.52 -3.56 -3.25
CA TRP A 158 3.80 -2.87 -3.35
C TRP A 158 4.72 -3.18 -2.16
N SER A 159 4.20 -3.17 -0.94
CA SER A 159 4.96 -3.54 0.26
C SER A 159 5.50 -4.97 0.15
N ILE A 160 4.66 -5.93 -0.27
CA ILE A 160 5.03 -7.33 -0.50
C ILE A 160 6.14 -7.43 -1.57
N SER A 161 6.10 -6.61 -2.63
CA SER A 161 7.09 -6.67 -3.72
C SER A 161 8.51 -6.27 -3.31
N PHE A 162 8.70 -5.59 -2.18
CA PHE A 162 10.05 -5.31 -1.65
C PHE A 162 10.71 -6.57 -1.08
N GLN A 163 9.93 -7.55 -0.64
CA GLN A 163 10.46 -8.77 -0.04
C GLN A 163 10.83 -9.78 -1.13
N SER A 164 12.13 -10.07 -1.25
CA SER A 164 12.67 -10.95 -2.30
C SER A 164 12.03 -12.34 -2.32
N GLU A 165 11.63 -12.85 -1.15
CA GLU A 165 10.98 -14.15 -1.01
C GLU A 165 9.61 -14.25 -1.68
N TYR A 166 8.90 -13.12 -1.87
CA TYR A 166 7.57 -13.10 -2.49
C TYR A 166 7.57 -12.73 -3.98
N GLN A 167 8.70 -12.24 -4.51
CA GLN A 167 8.76 -11.68 -5.86
C GLN A 167 8.47 -12.72 -6.96
N GLU A 168 8.95 -13.96 -6.81
CA GLU A 168 8.72 -14.99 -7.82
C GLU A 168 7.24 -15.41 -7.89
N GLU A 169 6.55 -15.47 -6.75
CA GLU A 169 5.12 -15.76 -6.71
C GLU A 169 4.30 -14.61 -7.32
N LEU A 170 4.68 -13.36 -7.00
CA LEU A 170 4.11 -12.16 -7.63
C LEU A 170 4.23 -12.18 -9.16
N LYS A 171 5.41 -12.53 -9.70
CA LYS A 171 5.65 -12.61 -11.15
C LYS A 171 4.85 -13.72 -11.83
N ARG A 172 4.61 -14.84 -11.14
CA ARG A 172 3.83 -15.98 -11.68
C ARG A 172 2.36 -15.66 -11.86
N ASN A 173 1.82 -14.69 -11.10
CA ASN A 173 0.44 -14.26 -11.24
C ASN A 173 0.28 -13.28 -12.42
N ILE A 174 0.17 -13.82 -13.64
CA ILE A 174 0.08 -13.04 -14.89
C ILE A 174 -1.12 -12.07 -14.85
N GLN A 175 -2.27 -12.50 -14.33
CA GLN A 175 -3.47 -11.67 -14.26
C GLN A 175 -3.27 -10.44 -13.35
N LEU A 176 -2.60 -10.63 -12.20
CA LEU A 176 -2.21 -9.54 -11.32
C LEU A 176 -1.26 -8.57 -12.04
N ILE A 177 -0.20 -9.08 -12.68
CA ILE A 177 0.78 -8.26 -13.39
C ILE A 177 0.12 -7.45 -14.52
N ASP A 178 -0.76 -8.07 -15.31
CA ASP A 178 -1.48 -7.37 -16.37
C ASP A 178 -2.42 -6.28 -15.82
N THR A 179 -3.03 -6.54 -14.67
CA THR A 179 -3.86 -5.55 -13.97
C THR A 179 -3.02 -4.35 -13.52
N VAL A 180 -1.86 -4.60 -12.90
CA VAL A 180 -0.92 -3.57 -12.46
C VAL A 180 -0.38 -2.77 -13.65
N LYS A 181 0.00 -3.42 -14.75
CA LYS A 181 0.47 -2.76 -15.99
C LYS A 181 -0.58 -1.84 -16.58
N LYS A 182 -1.81 -2.32 -16.76
CA LYS A 182 -2.91 -1.51 -17.31
C LYS A 182 -3.07 -0.22 -16.52
N LEU A 183 -2.99 -0.30 -15.20
CA LEU A 183 -3.21 0.85 -14.35
C LEU A 183 -2.00 1.81 -14.29
N ALA A 184 -0.77 1.29 -14.27
CA ALA A 184 0.44 2.12 -14.40
C ALA A 184 0.44 2.95 -15.69
N MET A 185 -0.09 2.36 -16.77
CA MET A 185 -0.19 2.98 -18.09
C MET A 185 -1.43 3.87 -18.27
N ASP A 186 -2.45 3.78 -17.41
CA ASP A 186 -3.65 4.59 -17.53
C ASP A 186 -3.43 6.00 -16.95
N GLU A 187 -3.44 7.01 -17.81
CA GLU A 187 -3.34 8.41 -17.40
C GLU A 187 -4.57 8.90 -16.63
N ARG A 188 -5.71 8.21 -16.75
CA ARG A 188 -6.95 8.52 -16.00
C ARG A 188 -6.92 8.05 -14.55
N SER A 189 -5.91 7.26 -14.15
CA SER A 189 -5.73 6.78 -12.76
C SER A 189 -5.50 7.90 -11.73
N GLN A 190 -5.28 9.15 -12.18
CA GLN A 190 -5.20 10.33 -11.31
C GLN A 190 -6.50 10.63 -10.53
N MET A 191 -7.65 10.06 -10.94
CA MET A 191 -8.93 10.33 -10.30
C MET A 191 -9.07 9.79 -8.87
N CYS A 192 -8.20 8.87 -8.43
CA CYS A 192 -8.27 8.27 -7.10
C CYS A 192 -7.47 9.01 -6.00
N ASP A 193 -6.83 10.15 -6.30
CA ASP A 193 -6.01 10.84 -5.30
C ASP A 193 -6.83 11.59 -4.22
N GLN A 194 -8.14 11.77 -4.40
CA GLN A 194 -9.00 12.48 -3.44
C GLN A 194 -9.21 11.71 -2.12
N TYR A 195 -9.07 10.38 -2.12
CA TYR A 195 -9.36 9.50 -0.98
C TYR A 195 -8.12 8.79 -0.42
N LYS A 196 -6.94 9.43 -0.51
CA LYS A 196 -5.65 8.83 -0.14
C LYS A 196 -5.16 9.32 1.23
N PRO A 197 -4.95 8.43 2.23
CA PRO A 197 -4.25 8.77 3.46
C PRO A 197 -2.78 9.11 3.21
N ARG A 198 -2.19 10.04 3.97
CA ARG A 198 -0.78 10.49 3.88
C ARG A 198 0.22 9.35 3.91
N ALA A 199 -0.09 8.31 4.69
CA ALA A 199 0.75 7.13 4.83
C ALA A 199 0.80 6.26 3.56
N LEU A 200 -0.18 6.39 2.67
CA LEU A 200 -0.30 5.58 1.46
C LEU A 200 0.10 6.39 0.23
N GLN A 201 0.69 5.71 -0.75
CA GLN A 201 1.08 6.31 -2.01
C GLN A 201 -0.07 6.20 -3.03
N SER A 202 -0.06 7.08 -4.03
CA SER A 202 -1.05 7.04 -5.12
C SER A 202 -0.99 5.68 -5.83
N ILE A 203 -2.12 5.23 -6.37
CA ILE A 203 -2.22 3.94 -7.06
C ILE A 203 -1.20 3.84 -8.20
N LYS A 204 -1.03 4.91 -8.99
CA LYS A 204 -0.03 4.96 -10.06
C LYS A 204 1.40 4.72 -9.56
N LYS A 205 1.84 5.49 -8.56
CA LYS A 205 3.16 5.30 -7.94
C LYS A 205 3.35 3.90 -7.35
N ALA A 206 2.33 3.34 -6.71
CA ALA A 206 2.39 1.98 -6.20
C ALA A 206 2.49 0.94 -7.33
N ALA A 207 1.72 1.10 -8.41
CA ALA A 207 1.79 0.24 -9.58
C ALA A 207 3.17 0.29 -10.26
N ASP A 208 3.72 1.49 -10.47
CA ASP A 208 5.08 1.68 -11.01
C ASP A 208 6.13 1.02 -10.10
N GLY A 209 5.99 1.19 -8.78
CA GLY A 209 6.87 0.59 -7.78
C GLY A 209 6.84 -0.94 -7.79
N ILE A 210 5.66 -1.54 -7.91
CA ILE A 210 5.50 -3.00 -8.06
C ILE A 210 6.26 -3.49 -9.30
N LEU A 211 6.03 -2.88 -10.47
CA LEU A 211 6.66 -3.30 -11.72
C LEU A 211 8.19 -3.14 -11.66
N TYR A 212 8.66 -2.05 -11.05
CA TYR A 212 10.08 -1.80 -10.82
C TYR A 212 10.72 -2.87 -9.93
N ASN A 213 10.13 -3.15 -8.78
CA ASN A 213 10.63 -4.13 -7.81
C ASN A 213 10.63 -5.55 -8.38
N LEU A 214 9.66 -5.88 -9.22
CA LEU A 214 9.58 -7.17 -9.89
C LEU A 214 10.41 -7.25 -11.18
N HIS A 215 11.13 -6.19 -11.55
CA HIS A 215 11.90 -6.12 -12.79
C HIS A 215 11.09 -6.51 -14.04
N VAL A 216 9.80 -6.16 -14.05
CA VAL A 216 8.91 -6.45 -15.17
C VAL A 216 9.05 -5.34 -16.19
N ASP A 217 9.52 -5.68 -17.40
CA ASP A 217 9.66 -4.72 -18.49
C ASP A 217 8.30 -4.06 -18.81
N THR A 218 8.25 -2.75 -18.69
CA THR A 218 7.09 -1.91 -19.06
C THR A 218 7.14 -1.45 -20.53
N LYS A 219 8.15 -1.90 -21.29
CA LYS A 219 8.38 -1.49 -22.68
C LYS A 219 7.44 -2.23 -23.64
N LEU A 220 6.28 -1.63 -23.92
CA LEU A 220 5.74 -1.64 -25.29
C LEU A 220 6.48 -0.55 -26.06
N HIS A 221 7.08 -0.93 -27.19
CA HIS A 221 7.83 -0.06 -28.10
C HIS A 221 7.12 1.27 -28.37
N THR A 222 7.56 2.35 -27.74
CA THR A 222 7.66 3.62 -28.46
C THR A 222 8.90 3.50 -29.34
N SER A 223 8.64 3.35 -30.63
CA SER A 223 9.65 3.43 -31.68
C SER A 223 10.53 4.66 -31.46
N LYS A 224 11.83 4.39 -31.42
CA LYS A 224 12.92 5.38 -31.32
C LYS A 224 12.66 6.58 -32.22
N SER A 225 12.26 7.72 -31.64
CA SER A 225 12.64 9.01 -32.21
C SER A 225 14.13 9.18 -31.93
N LYS A 226 14.95 8.87 -32.93
CA LYS A 226 16.38 9.18 -32.94
C LYS A 226 16.54 10.68 -32.71
N ARG A 227 16.89 11.09 -31.50
CA ARG A 227 17.54 12.39 -31.28
C ARG A 227 19.05 12.19 -31.41
N ALA A 228 19.61 12.92 -32.37
CA ALA A 228 21.02 12.91 -32.74
C ALA A 228 21.93 13.24 -31.54
N PRO A 229 23.18 12.75 -31.52
CA PRO A 229 24.12 13.08 -30.46
C PRO A 229 24.55 14.54 -30.59
N ILE A 230 24.33 15.30 -29.52
CA ILE A 230 24.89 16.64 -29.36
C ILE A 230 26.40 16.49 -29.14
N HIS A 231 27.17 16.96 -30.10
CA HIS A 231 28.61 17.14 -30.02
C HIS A 231 28.94 18.08 -28.84
N ARG A 232 29.50 17.54 -27.75
CA ARG A 232 30.24 18.33 -26.75
C ARG A 232 31.69 18.41 -27.20
N SER A 233 32.06 19.47 -27.89
CA SER A 233 33.47 19.85 -28.04
C SER A 233 33.93 20.43 -26.70
N ARG A 234 34.70 19.63 -25.96
CA ARG A 234 35.49 20.07 -24.81
C ARG A 234 36.59 21.00 -25.30
N SER A 235 36.66 22.19 -24.69
CA SER A 235 37.87 23.01 -24.65
C SER A 235 38.99 22.23 -23.96
N SER A 236 40.12 22.10 -24.64
CA SER A 236 41.39 21.66 -24.07
C SER A 236 42.41 22.76 -24.38
N GLU A 237 42.61 23.65 -23.43
CA GLU A 237 43.81 24.47 -23.34
C GLU A 237 44.89 23.72 -22.55
N GLN A 238 46.13 23.97 -22.94
CA GLN A 238 47.43 23.55 -22.38
C GLN A 238 48.06 22.28 -22.96
N LYS A 239 49.02 22.51 -23.88
CA LYS A 239 50.45 22.32 -23.58
C LYS A 239 51.38 23.03 -24.58
N ASP A 240 52.43 23.59 -23.99
CA ASP A 240 53.60 24.31 -24.49
C ASP A 240 54.33 23.68 -25.69
N ILE A 241 54.90 24.52 -26.58
CA ILE A 241 56.20 24.28 -27.24
C ILE A 241 56.94 25.62 -27.46
N ASN A 242 58.22 25.60 -27.09
CA ASN A 242 59.26 26.64 -27.19
C ASN A 242 59.64 27.05 -28.64
N GLY A 243 60.29 28.21 -28.75
CA GLY A 243 61.14 28.63 -29.89
C GLY A 243 61.33 30.15 -29.86
N GLU A 244 62.31 30.66 -29.13
CA GLU A 244 63.58 31.17 -29.70
C GLU A 244 63.36 32.15 -30.87
N ASP A 245 63.58 33.44 -30.61
CA ASP A 245 64.59 34.20 -31.34
C ASP A 245 64.87 35.55 -30.66
N MET A 246 66.14 35.72 -30.31
CA MET A 246 66.75 36.92 -29.74
C MET A 246 68.02 37.17 -30.53
N TYR A 247 68.02 38.16 -31.43
CA TYR A 247 69.25 38.79 -31.91
C TYR A 247 68.97 40.29 -32.11
N VAL A 248 69.70 41.07 -31.30
CA VAL A 248 70.26 42.44 -31.49
C VAL A 248 69.36 43.52 -32.08
#